data_AF-A0AAV9GNI7-F1
#
_entry.id   AF-A0AAV9GNI7-F1
#
_cell.length_a   1.000
_cell.length_b   1.000
_cell.length_c   1.000
_cell.angle_alpha   90.00
_cell.angle_beta   90.00
_cell.angle_gamma   90.00
#
_symmetry.space_group_name_H-M   'P 1'
#
loop_
_entity.id
_entity.type
_entity.pdbx_description
1 polymer ?
#
loop_
_entity_poly.entity_id
_entity_poly.type
_entity_poly.pdbx_seq_one_letter_code
_entity_poly.pdbx_strand_id
1 'polypeptide(L)'
;MRHFAALLLSACLASQVAAQLELKQFSFKVEATFKGKPIPQSEIKLERIDTKKNAPSTVKLLPDKAKAEVDPIVRKRANPTAASANWCGAVNHATNANQIKLIHAYFQHPTCTKRTGVTQYPQAVAAWAGIDGDTWTSALLQSGTVCKIDNSTGIVRNEAWWQWLPNGAYTISSLPVAANDWFELTINTTSSTSAKITLSNISQGYAYTITINNGQALGRIDADWVVERPYYGSGLSGFASFTDVWFQDAYATRVSGSLGILGSTQLQMAPSLCASSEYDNANQVSWSL
;
A
#
# COMPACT_ATOMS: atom_id res chain seq x y z
N MET A 1 39.97 61.12 -29.48
CA MET A 1 38.86 62.08 -29.30
C MET A 1 37.60 61.28 -28.98
N ARG A 2 37.17 61.26 -27.71
CA ARG A 2 35.94 61.92 -27.19
C ARG A 2 34.63 61.27 -27.70
N HIS A 3 34.03 60.40 -26.87
CA HIS A 3 32.72 60.56 -26.17
C HIS A 3 31.54 59.99 -27.02
N PHE A 4 30.45 59.34 -26.57
CA PHE A 4 29.56 59.31 -25.39
C PHE A 4 28.88 57.90 -25.37
N ALA A 5 28.74 57.17 -24.25
CA ALA A 5 27.67 57.18 -23.22
C ALA A 5 26.36 56.42 -23.56
N ALA A 6 25.90 55.64 -22.55
CA ALA A 6 24.52 55.16 -22.28
C ALA A 6 23.99 53.98 -23.13
N LEU A 7 23.19 53.01 -22.64
CA LEU A 7 22.59 52.70 -21.34
C LEU A 7 22.03 51.24 -21.41
N LEU A 8 22.18 50.46 -20.34
CA LEU A 8 21.17 49.58 -19.70
C LEU A 8 20.07 48.90 -20.55
N LEU A 9 20.04 47.56 -20.59
CA LEU A 9 19.00 46.66 -20.01
C LEU A 9 19.11 45.22 -20.59
N SER A 10 19.46 44.24 -19.76
CA SER A 10 18.78 42.92 -19.71
C SER A 10 19.45 42.05 -18.66
N ALA A 11 19.14 42.34 -17.40
CA ALA A 11 19.22 41.37 -16.33
C ALA A 11 17.78 41.04 -15.94
N CYS A 12 17.20 40.01 -16.57
CA CYS A 12 16.10 39.20 -16.04
C CYS A 12 15.77 38.11 -17.06
N LEU A 13 15.30 36.96 -16.60
CA LEU A 13 14.95 35.75 -17.36
C LEU A 13 16.07 34.73 -17.61
N ALA A 14 16.89 34.49 -16.59
CA ALA A 14 17.54 33.18 -16.44
C ALA A 14 17.60 32.77 -14.96
N SER A 15 16.49 32.91 -14.26
CA SER A 15 16.30 32.34 -12.93
C SER A 15 14.90 31.76 -12.84
N GLN A 16 14.84 30.50 -12.41
CA GLN A 16 13.63 29.77 -12.00
C GLN A 16 12.73 29.23 -13.13
N VAL A 17 13.31 28.46 -14.04
CA VAL A 17 12.65 27.23 -14.51
C VAL A 17 13.09 26.09 -13.58
N ALA A 18 12.83 26.23 -12.29
CA ALA A 18 12.86 25.12 -11.37
C ALA A 18 11.45 24.53 -11.41
N ALA A 19 11.35 23.30 -11.93
CA ALA A 19 10.12 22.54 -12.08
C ALA A 19 9.31 22.50 -10.76
N GLN A 20 8.37 23.43 -10.63
CA GLN A 20 7.32 23.35 -9.64
C GLN A 20 6.15 22.63 -10.31
N LEU A 21 6.31 21.33 -10.55
CA LEU A 21 5.13 20.45 -10.66
C LEU A 21 4.48 20.50 -9.27
N GLU A 22 3.55 21.43 -9.08
CA GLU A 22 2.54 21.28 -8.05
C GLU A 22 1.80 20.00 -8.38
N LEU A 23 2.13 18.91 -7.67
CA LEU A 23 1.29 17.72 -7.66
C LEU A 23 -0.11 18.20 -7.33
N LYS A 24 -1.02 18.16 -8.31
CA LYS A 24 -2.42 18.49 -8.11
C LYS A 24 -2.92 17.55 -7.02
N GLN A 25 -3.08 18.07 -5.81
CA GLN A 25 -3.52 17.26 -4.68
C GLN A 25 -4.93 16.75 -5.00
N PHE A 26 -5.16 15.45 -4.88
CA PHE A 26 -6.50 14.89 -5.01
C PHE A 26 -7.43 15.51 -3.97
N SER A 27 -8.75 15.43 -4.21
CA SER A 27 -9.75 15.75 -3.20
C SER A 27 -10.37 14.47 -2.67
N PHE A 28 -10.76 14.48 -1.39
CA PHE A 28 -11.44 13.33 -0.79
C PHE A 28 -12.48 13.76 0.24
N LYS A 29 -13.49 12.89 0.44
CA LYS A 29 -14.49 12.96 1.51
C LYS A 29 -14.44 11.66 2.28
N VAL A 30 -14.53 11.73 3.61
CA VAL A 30 -14.59 10.54 4.46
C VAL A 30 -15.90 10.49 5.19
N GLU A 31 -16.50 9.31 5.23
CA GLU A 31 -17.69 8.99 6.02
C GLU A 31 -17.37 7.75 6.85
N ALA A 32 -17.92 7.64 8.05
CA ALA A 32 -17.65 6.49 8.90
C ALA A 32 -18.89 6.06 9.66
N THR A 33 -18.92 4.79 10.06
CA THR A 33 -19.96 4.23 10.92
C THR A 33 -19.35 3.41 12.04
N PHE A 34 -20.03 3.35 13.17
CA PHE A 34 -19.78 2.43 14.27
C PHE A 34 -21.04 1.62 14.54
N LYS A 35 -20.95 0.30 14.38
CA LYS A 35 -22.06 -0.65 14.47
C LYS A 35 -23.26 -0.21 13.62
N GLY A 36 -22.97 0.24 12.40
CA GLY A 36 -23.95 0.72 11.42
C GLY A 36 -24.49 2.14 11.66
N LYS A 37 -24.12 2.81 12.77
CA LYS A 37 -24.54 4.19 13.04
C LYS A 37 -23.50 5.19 12.51
N PRO A 38 -23.89 6.26 11.81
CA PRO A 38 -22.95 7.28 11.34
C PRO A 38 -22.13 7.91 12.48
N ILE A 39 -20.83 8.06 12.26
CA ILE A 39 -19.92 8.82 13.12
C ILE A 39 -19.95 10.29 12.65
N PRO A 40 -20.14 11.28 13.54
CA PRO A 40 -20.07 12.68 13.19
C PRO A 40 -18.74 13.07 12.55
N GLN A 41 -18.76 13.96 11.55
CA GLN A 41 -17.54 14.42 10.86
C GLN A 41 -16.49 15.00 11.81
N SER A 42 -16.90 15.64 12.91
CA SER A 42 -16.01 16.18 13.94
C SER A 42 -15.22 15.11 14.70
N GLU A 43 -15.65 13.85 14.66
CA GLU A 43 -14.99 12.72 15.33
C GLU A 43 -14.09 11.91 14.39
N ILE A 44 -14.22 12.11 13.07
CA ILE A 44 -13.36 11.48 12.06
C ILE A 44 -12.03 12.22 12.02
N LYS A 45 -10.94 11.51 12.34
CA LYS A 45 -9.59 12.06 12.41
C LYS A 45 -8.69 11.42 11.36
N LEU A 46 -8.08 12.26 10.54
CA LEU A 46 -7.08 11.88 9.55
C LEU A 46 -5.81 12.67 9.79
N GLU A 47 -4.69 11.96 9.80
CA GLU A 47 -3.36 12.55 9.95
C GLU A 47 -2.56 12.24 8.71
N ARG A 48 -2.09 13.29 8.02
CA ARG A 48 -1.24 13.11 6.84
C ARG A 48 0.11 12.54 7.29
N ILE A 49 0.56 11.49 6.62
CA ILE A 49 1.90 10.94 6.78
C ILE A 49 2.81 11.71 5.81
N ASP A 50 3.67 12.56 6.36
CA ASP A 50 4.68 13.29 5.59
C ASP A 50 5.84 12.35 5.20
N THR A 51 5.64 11.54 4.16
CA THR A 51 6.76 10.94 3.45
C THR A 51 7.44 12.03 2.63
N LYS A 52 8.77 12.16 2.73
CA LYS A 52 9.52 13.10 1.87
C LYS A 52 9.17 12.79 0.42
N LYS A 53 8.92 13.84 -0.38
CA LYS A 53 8.79 13.76 -1.85
C LYS A 53 9.92 12.87 -2.37
N ASN A 54 9.58 11.79 -3.09
CA ASN A 54 10.47 10.82 -3.75
C ASN A 54 10.86 9.54 -2.99
N ALA A 55 10.17 9.15 -1.91
CA ALA A 55 10.31 7.79 -1.39
C ALA A 55 9.58 6.80 -2.32
N PRO A 56 10.28 5.87 -3.02
CA PRO A 56 9.59 4.84 -3.79
C PRO A 56 8.76 4.00 -2.83
N SER A 57 7.43 3.99 -2.97
CA SER A 57 6.54 3.12 -2.17
C SER A 57 5.88 2.03 -3.03
N THR A 58 6.37 1.87 -4.27
CA THR A 58 6.05 0.79 -5.19
C THR A 58 6.90 -0.44 -4.88
N VAL A 59 6.60 -1.58 -5.51
CA VAL A 59 7.41 -2.80 -5.33
C VAL A 59 8.87 -2.57 -5.74
N LYS A 60 9.80 -3.21 -5.01
CA LYS A 60 11.23 -3.27 -5.36
C LYS A 60 11.65 -4.72 -5.59
N LEU A 61 11.41 -5.21 -6.80
CA LEU A 61 11.84 -6.54 -7.23
C LEU A 61 13.36 -6.70 -7.15
N LEU A 62 13.81 -7.88 -6.73
CA LEU A 62 15.21 -8.27 -6.69
C LEU A 62 15.57 -9.10 -7.92
N PRO A 63 16.84 -9.09 -8.38
CA PRO A 63 17.27 -9.92 -9.51
C PRO A 63 17.04 -11.41 -9.25
N ASP A 64 16.71 -12.17 -10.30
CA ASP A 64 16.36 -13.62 -10.29
C ASP A 64 17.36 -14.55 -9.58
N LYS A 65 18.58 -14.09 -9.28
CA LYS A 65 19.59 -14.87 -8.54
C LYS A 65 19.29 -14.99 -7.04
N ALA A 66 18.36 -14.20 -6.49
CA ALA A 66 17.81 -14.40 -5.17
C ALA A 66 16.70 -15.47 -5.25
N LYS A 67 17.09 -16.75 -5.25
CA LYS A 67 16.10 -17.84 -5.25
C LYS A 67 15.22 -17.71 -4.00
N ALA A 68 13.91 -17.52 -4.21
CA ALA A 68 12.92 -17.74 -3.17
C ALA A 68 13.09 -19.16 -2.62
N GLU A 69 13.14 -19.30 -1.29
CA GLU A 69 13.09 -20.62 -0.66
C GLU A 69 11.71 -21.23 -0.92
N VAL A 70 11.68 -22.39 -1.56
CA VAL A 70 10.44 -23.14 -1.82
C VAL A 70 10.27 -24.15 -0.70
N ASP A 71 9.19 -24.04 0.08
CA ASP A 71 8.82 -25.04 1.08
C ASP A 71 8.58 -26.40 0.38
N PRO A 72 9.26 -27.48 0.80
CA PRO A 72 9.20 -28.78 0.13
C PRO A 72 7.84 -29.49 0.20
N ILE A 73 6.82 -28.97 0.90
CA ILE A 73 5.56 -29.70 1.14
C ILE A 73 4.51 -29.55 0.01
N VAL A 74 4.63 -28.63 -0.95
CA VAL A 74 3.55 -28.36 -1.93
C VAL A 74 3.86 -28.84 -3.35
N ARG A 75 3.20 -29.93 -3.81
CA ARG A 75 3.13 -30.30 -5.25
C ARG A 75 1.68 -30.43 -5.73
N LYS A 76 1.13 -29.34 -6.28
CA LYS A 76 0.36 -29.26 -7.55
C LYS A 76 -0.07 -27.80 -7.80
N ARG A 77 0.35 -27.22 -8.94
CA ARG A 77 0.17 -25.82 -9.36
C ARG A 77 0.68 -24.77 -8.36
N ALA A 78 1.98 -24.76 -8.09
CA ALA A 78 2.57 -23.66 -7.35
C ALA A 78 2.56 -22.40 -8.22
N ASN A 79 2.00 -21.31 -7.69
CA ASN A 79 2.12 -19.98 -8.27
C ASN A 79 3.61 -19.61 -8.48
N PRO A 80 3.94 -18.81 -9.52
CA PRO A 80 5.31 -18.33 -9.68
C PRO A 80 5.71 -17.49 -8.47
N THR A 81 6.95 -17.64 -8.00
CA THR A 81 7.51 -16.85 -6.90
C THR A 81 8.53 -15.84 -7.43
N ALA A 82 8.56 -14.64 -6.87
CA ALA A 82 9.59 -13.64 -7.15
C ALA A 82 10.10 -12.98 -5.87
N ALA A 83 11.35 -12.53 -5.88
CA ALA A 83 11.95 -11.86 -4.72
C ALA A 83 11.71 -10.35 -4.76
N SER A 84 11.38 -9.77 -3.61
CA SER A 84 11.19 -8.33 -3.42
C SER A 84 11.92 -7.87 -2.16
N ALA A 85 12.35 -6.61 -2.16
CA ALA A 85 13.01 -6.01 -1.01
C ALA A 85 12.01 -5.47 0.03
N ASN A 86 10.74 -5.31 -0.35
CA ASN A 86 9.73 -4.64 0.49
C ASN A 86 8.34 -5.25 0.47
N TRP A 87 7.96 -6.03 -0.55
CA TRP A 87 6.63 -6.64 -0.62
C TRP A 87 6.70 -8.16 -0.48
N CYS A 88 5.72 -8.71 0.20
CA CYS A 88 5.51 -10.14 0.35
C CYS A 88 4.01 -10.40 0.24
N GLY A 89 3.58 -11.28 -0.66
CA GLY A 89 2.15 -11.51 -0.91
C GLY A 89 1.82 -11.81 -2.36
N ALA A 90 0.54 -11.77 -2.69
CA ALA A 90 0.02 -12.12 -4.00
C ALA A 90 -0.13 -10.86 -4.87
N VAL A 91 0.46 -10.87 -6.06
CA VAL A 91 0.32 -9.83 -7.09
C VAL A 91 -0.17 -10.46 -8.38
N ASN A 92 -1.33 -10.03 -8.88
CA ASN A 92 -1.92 -10.55 -10.10
C ASN A 92 -2.19 -9.43 -11.11
N HIS A 93 -2.09 -9.75 -12.39
CA HIS A 93 -2.12 -8.78 -13.47
C HIS A 93 -3.36 -8.93 -14.35
N ALA A 94 -3.95 -7.79 -14.70
CA ALA A 94 -4.91 -7.66 -15.77
C ALA A 94 -4.26 -7.06 -17.01
N THR A 95 -4.91 -7.23 -18.17
CA THR A 95 -4.46 -6.58 -19.40
C THR A 95 -5.04 -5.17 -19.50
N ASN A 96 -4.39 -4.29 -20.26
CA ASN A 96 -4.94 -2.96 -20.56
C ASN A 96 -6.34 -3.00 -21.20
N ALA A 97 -6.70 -4.11 -21.87
CA ALA A 97 -8.01 -4.31 -22.48
C ALA A 97 -9.08 -4.78 -21.47
N ASN A 98 -8.68 -5.27 -20.29
CA ASN A 98 -9.59 -5.81 -19.28
C ASN A 98 -9.24 -5.30 -17.87
N GLN A 99 -9.30 -3.98 -17.72
CA GLN A 99 -8.88 -3.28 -16.49
C GLN A 99 -9.67 -3.70 -15.25
N ILE A 100 -8.98 -3.68 -14.11
CA ILE A 100 -9.55 -3.87 -12.78
C ILE A 100 -10.54 -2.73 -12.48
N LYS A 101 -11.65 -3.08 -11.83
CA LYS A 101 -12.67 -2.14 -11.33
C LYS A 101 -12.72 -2.12 -9.82
N LEU A 102 -12.44 -3.25 -9.19
CA LEU A 102 -12.53 -3.41 -7.75
C LEU A 102 -11.50 -4.43 -7.29
N ILE A 103 -10.89 -4.20 -6.13
CA ILE A 103 -10.14 -5.20 -5.36
C ILE A 103 -10.78 -5.34 -3.98
N HIS A 104 -10.80 -6.56 -3.47
CA HIS A 104 -11.37 -6.94 -2.19
C HIS A 104 -10.46 -7.92 -1.44
N ALA A 105 -10.48 -7.84 -0.11
CA ALA A 105 -10.00 -8.90 0.78
C ALA A 105 -10.50 -8.70 2.21
N TYR A 106 -10.63 -9.81 2.93
CA TYR A 106 -10.51 -9.82 4.37
C TYR A 106 -9.06 -10.05 4.76
N PHE A 107 -8.56 -9.33 5.76
CA PHE A 107 -7.22 -9.59 6.27
C PHE A 107 -7.09 -9.36 7.77
N GLN A 108 -6.16 -10.07 8.39
CA GLN A 108 -5.88 -9.93 9.81
C GLN A 108 -4.78 -8.89 10.06
N HIS A 109 -4.97 -8.01 11.04
CA HIS A 109 -3.90 -7.18 11.55
C HIS A 109 -2.93 -8.01 12.40
N PRO A 110 -1.62 -8.07 12.08
CA PRO A 110 -0.70 -8.94 12.77
C PRO A 110 -0.39 -8.45 14.19
N THR A 111 0.08 -9.37 15.04
CA THR A 111 0.82 -9.01 16.26
C THR A 111 2.28 -8.77 15.89
N CYS A 112 2.83 -7.60 16.23
CA CYS A 112 4.22 -7.27 15.90
C CYS A 112 5.12 -7.20 17.13
N THR A 113 6.34 -7.73 16.98
CA THR A 113 7.39 -7.69 17.99
C THR A 113 8.72 -7.26 17.37
N LYS A 114 9.64 -6.79 18.22
CA LYS A 114 10.98 -6.41 17.76
C LYS A 114 11.67 -7.63 17.15
N ARG A 115 12.10 -7.52 15.90
CA ARG A 115 12.98 -8.51 15.28
C ARG A 115 14.39 -8.36 15.85
N THR A 116 14.88 -9.44 16.44
CA THR A 116 16.25 -9.53 16.97
C THR A 116 17.26 -9.22 15.88
N GLY A 117 18.28 -8.41 16.20
CA GLY A 117 19.33 -8.03 15.26
C GLY A 117 18.98 -6.88 14.30
N VAL A 118 17.73 -6.43 14.25
CA VAL A 118 17.34 -5.25 13.44
C VAL A 118 17.44 -3.98 14.30
N THR A 119 18.37 -3.09 13.95
CA THR A 119 18.61 -1.81 14.64
C THR A 119 17.96 -0.61 13.96
N GLN A 120 17.44 -0.79 12.75
CA GLN A 120 16.75 0.28 12.03
C GLN A 120 15.34 0.46 12.60
N TYR A 121 14.97 1.71 12.91
CA TYR A 121 13.67 2.05 13.46
C TYR A 121 12.99 3.19 12.66
N PRO A 122 11.64 3.24 12.62
CA PRO A 122 10.72 2.30 13.27
C PRO A 122 10.84 0.90 12.66
N GLN A 123 10.64 -0.14 13.47
CA GLN A 123 10.38 -1.47 12.92
C GLN A 123 8.89 -1.53 12.58
N ALA A 124 8.55 -1.86 11.35
CA ALA A 124 7.17 -1.81 10.90
C ALA A 124 6.83 -2.95 9.94
N VAL A 125 5.55 -3.31 9.94
CA VAL A 125 4.93 -4.25 9.01
C VAL A 125 3.56 -3.69 8.68
N ALA A 126 3.27 -3.52 7.39
CA ALA A 126 1.96 -3.12 6.91
C ALA A 126 1.28 -4.31 6.23
N ALA A 127 -0.03 -4.43 6.37
CA ALA A 127 -0.86 -5.39 5.64
C ALA A 127 -1.95 -4.60 4.90
N TRP A 128 -2.03 -4.78 3.58
CA TRP A 128 -2.87 -3.95 2.74
C TRP A 128 -3.28 -4.68 1.45
N ALA A 129 -4.33 -4.16 0.80
CA ALA A 129 -4.65 -4.49 -0.59
C ALA A 129 -4.72 -3.23 -1.44
N GLY A 130 -4.36 -3.35 -2.72
CA GLY A 130 -4.16 -2.20 -3.60
C GLY A 130 -4.31 -2.50 -5.09
N ILE A 131 -4.37 -1.42 -5.87
CA ILE A 131 -4.39 -1.45 -7.33
C ILE A 131 -3.20 -0.67 -7.86
N ASP A 132 -2.48 -1.27 -8.82
CA ASP A 132 -1.24 -0.78 -9.44
C ASP A 132 -0.04 -0.70 -8.49
N GLY A 133 1.12 -0.27 -8.96
CA GLY A 133 2.34 -0.16 -8.16
C GLY A 133 3.35 -1.29 -8.34
N ASP A 134 2.99 -2.35 -9.08
CA ASP A 134 3.95 -3.33 -9.60
C ASP A 134 4.37 -2.98 -11.03
N THR A 135 3.60 -3.43 -12.04
CA THR A 135 3.92 -3.15 -13.44
C THR A 135 3.51 -1.74 -13.84
N TRP A 136 2.48 -1.18 -13.20
CA TRP A 136 2.09 0.22 -13.33
C TRP A 136 2.69 1.08 -12.20
N THR A 137 3.94 1.47 -12.35
CA THR A 137 4.70 2.19 -11.29
C THR A 137 4.34 3.67 -11.14
N SER A 138 3.53 4.24 -12.03
CA SER A 138 3.21 5.68 -11.99
C SER A 138 2.19 6.06 -10.92
N ALA A 139 1.43 5.09 -10.41
CA ALA A 139 0.39 5.26 -9.41
C ALA A 139 0.25 3.98 -8.58
N LEU A 140 -0.23 4.11 -7.35
CA LEU A 140 -0.63 2.99 -6.50
C LEU A 140 -1.71 3.51 -5.55
N LEU A 141 -2.88 2.87 -5.57
CA LEU A 141 -3.98 3.16 -4.65
C LEU A 141 -4.12 1.97 -3.69
N GLN A 142 -3.94 2.22 -2.40
CA GLN A 142 -3.91 1.18 -1.37
C GLN A 142 -4.48 1.64 -0.05
N SER A 143 -4.92 0.69 0.75
CA SER A 143 -5.34 0.91 2.13
C SER A 143 -5.10 -0.34 2.94
N GLY A 144 -4.93 -0.16 4.25
CA GLY A 144 -4.72 -1.29 5.14
C GLY A 144 -4.39 -0.84 6.54
N THR A 145 -3.63 -1.69 7.22
CA THR A 145 -3.15 -1.43 8.58
C THR A 145 -1.63 -1.52 8.63
N VAL A 146 -1.06 -0.96 9.69
CA VAL A 146 0.38 -1.03 9.94
C VAL A 146 0.61 -1.11 11.44
N CYS A 147 1.52 -1.99 11.84
CA CYS A 147 2.10 -1.97 13.17
C CYS A 147 3.45 -1.24 13.08
N LYS A 148 3.74 -0.35 14.02
CA LYS A 148 4.98 0.43 14.08
C LYS A 148 5.55 0.36 15.49
N ILE A 149 6.77 -0.13 15.63
CA ILE A 149 7.48 -0.18 16.89
C ILE A 149 8.30 1.09 17.02
N ASP A 150 7.97 1.88 18.04
CA ASP A 150 8.62 3.16 18.34
C ASP A 150 10.13 3.01 18.55
N ASN A 151 10.88 3.94 17.95
CA ASN A 151 12.34 3.95 17.88
C ASN A 151 13.05 3.91 19.24
N SER A 152 12.41 4.42 20.29
CA SER A 152 13.04 4.67 21.59
C SER A 152 12.43 3.87 22.73
N THR A 153 11.13 3.60 22.65
CA THR A 153 10.38 2.99 23.77
C THR A 153 10.08 1.51 23.54
N GLY A 154 10.08 1.05 22.28
CA GLY A 154 9.61 -0.29 21.95
C GLY A 154 8.09 -0.46 22.00
N ILE A 155 7.34 0.60 22.21
CA ILE A 155 5.88 0.59 22.17
C ILE A 155 5.42 0.28 20.74
N VAL A 156 4.47 -0.65 20.61
CA VAL A 156 3.82 -0.97 19.34
C VAL A 156 2.62 -0.04 19.14
N ARG A 157 2.59 0.66 18.01
CA ARG A 157 1.44 1.46 17.53
C ARG A 157 0.79 0.74 16.37
N ASN A 158 -0.52 0.51 16.47
CA ASN A 158 -1.32 -0.11 15.42
C ASN A 158 -2.22 0.95 14.81
N GLU A 159 -2.13 1.11 13.50
CA GLU A 159 -2.76 2.22 12.79
C GLU A 159 -3.41 1.73 11.50
N ALA A 160 -4.57 2.28 11.16
CA ALA A 160 -5.18 2.12 9.84
C ALA A 160 -4.81 3.31 8.94
N TRP A 161 -4.68 3.07 7.63
CA TRP A 161 -4.24 4.10 6.69
C TRP A 161 -4.76 3.86 5.27
N TRP A 162 -4.67 4.90 4.44
CA TRP A 162 -4.85 4.82 3.00
C TRP A 162 -3.86 5.72 2.28
N GLN A 163 -3.57 5.41 1.00
CA GLN A 163 -2.62 6.16 0.19
C GLN A 163 -2.99 6.10 -1.28
N TRP A 164 -2.70 7.19 -1.99
CA TRP A 164 -2.73 7.22 -3.46
C TRP A 164 -1.44 7.88 -3.98
N LEU A 165 -0.45 7.07 -4.36
CA LEU A 165 0.83 7.56 -4.88
C LEU A 165 0.66 8.34 -6.20
N PRO A 166 1.50 9.37 -6.44
CA PRO A 166 2.66 9.80 -5.64
C PRO A 166 2.30 10.77 -4.49
N ASN A 167 1.01 11.01 -4.24
CA ASN A 167 0.60 11.80 -3.09
C ASN A 167 0.83 11.03 -1.77
N GLY A 168 0.74 11.74 -0.64
CA GLY A 168 1.01 11.17 0.69
C GLY A 168 -0.03 10.15 1.15
N ALA A 169 0.33 9.39 2.17
CA ALA A 169 -0.58 8.52 2.91
C ALA A 169 -1.30 9.31 4.01
N TYR A 170 -2.43 8.79 4.49
CA TYR A 170 -3.22 9.35 5.58
C TYR A 170 -3.52 8.26 6.59
N THR A 171 -3.08 8.45 7.84
CA THR A 171 -3.50 7.63 8.98
C THR A 171 -4.93 8.00 9.36
N ILE A 172 -5.77 6.99 9.61
CA ILE A 172 -7.13 7.14 10.14
C ILE A 172 -7.07 6.98 11.66
N SER A 173 -6.66 8.03 12.38
CA SER A 173 -6.39 7.94 13.83
C SER A 173 -7.64 7.75 14.69
N SER A 174 -8.84 7.94 14.12
CA SER A 174 -10.11 7.61 14.77
C SER A 174 -10.62 6.19 14.48
N LEU A 175 -9.91 5.39 13.67
CA LEU A 175 -10.22 3.96 13.45
C LEU A 175 -9.35 3.12 14.40
N PRO A 176 -9.92 2.51 15.46
CA PRO A 176 -9.14 1.67 16.35
C PRO A 176 -8.65 0.41 15.62
N VAL A 177 -7.42 0.01 15.95
CA VAL A 177 -6.75 -1.19 15.43
C VAL A 177 -6.12 -1.92 16.61
N ALA A 178 -6.51 -3.18 16.82
CA ALA A 178 -5.88 -4.07 17.78
C ALA A 178 -5.22 -5.25 17.06
N ALA A 179 -4.24 -5.86 17.73
CA ALA A 179 -3.62 -7.10 17.26
C ALA A 179 -4.70 -8.18 17.06
N ASN A 180 -4.61 -8.91 15.94
CA ASN A 180 -5.51 -9.98 15.52
C ASN A 180 -6.93 -9.54 15.11
N ASP A 181 -7.23 -8.24 15.08
CA ASP A 181 -8.47 -7.74 14.47
C ASP A 181 -8.55 -8.15 13.00
N TRP A 182 -9.74 -8.52 12.57
CA TRP A 182 -10.05 -8.72 11.17
C TRP A 182 -10.56 -7.44 10.54
N PHE A 183 -10.05 -7.19 9.34
CA PHE A 183 -10.44 -6.08 8.49
C PHE A 183 -11.06 -6.61 7.20
N GLU A 184 -12.02 -5.86 6.69
CA GLU A 184 -12.53 -6.00 5.33
C GLU A 184 -12.15 -4.75 4.55
N LEU A 185 -11.55 -4.93 3.38
CA LEU A 185 -11.17 -3.85 2.50
C LEU A 185 -11.77 -4.06 1.12
N THR A 186 -12.38 -2.99 0.60
CA THR A 186 -12.78 -2.89 -0.80
C THR A 186 -12.31 -1.56 -1.38
N ILE A 187 -11.62 -1.59 -2.52
CA ILE A 187 -11.29 -0.39 -3.31
C ILE A 187 -12.02 -0.50 -4.64
N ASN A 188 -12.97 0.39 -4.90
CA ASN A 188 -13.74 0.46 -6.14
C ASN A 188 -13.32 1.69 -6.96
N THR A 189 -12.77 1.47 -8.16
CA THR A 189 -12.35 2.52 -9.09
C THR A 189 -13.51 2.93 -10.01
N THR A 190 -13.96 4.17 -9.89
CA THR A 190 -15.02 4.73 -10.76
C THR A 190 -14.45 5.28 -12.07
N SER A 191 -13.19 5.71 -12.06
CA SER A 191 -12.40 6.10 -13.24
C SER A 191 -10.92 5.75 -13.02
N SER A 192 -10.01 6.16 -13.91
CA SER A 192 -8.56 6.04 -13.64
C SER A 192 -8.09 7.03 -12.55
N THR A 193 -8.87 8.06 -12.24
CA THR A 193 -8.49 9.14 -11.31
C THR A 193 -9.49 9.32 -10.16
N SER A 194 -10.41 8.38 -9.97
CA SER A 194 -11.44 8.43 -8.93
C SER A 194 -11.76 7.04 -8.40
N ALA A 195 -11.89 6.94 -7.09
CA ALA A 195 -12.13 5.68 -6.40
C ALA A 195 -12.84 5.87 -5.07
N LYS A 196 -13.41 4.77 -4.56
CA LYS A 196 -14.01 4.66 -3.24
C LYS A 196 -13.32 3.53 -2.49
N ILE A 197 -12.66 3.86 -1.38
CA ILE A 197 -12.10 2.89 -0.43
C ILE A 197 -13.12 2.67 0.68
N THR A 198 -13.40 1.41 1.01
CA THR A 198 -14.14 1.03 2.22
C THR A 198 -13.24 0.13 3.05
N LEU A 199 -12.82 0.60 4.22
CA LEU A 199 -12.01 -0.15 5.19
C LEU A 199 -12.81 -0.32 6.47
N SER A 200 -13.11 -1.57 6.81
CA SER A 200 -13.90 -1.93 7.99
C SER A 200 -13.06 -2.72 8.97
N ASN A 201 -12.98 -2.29 10.23
CA ASN A 201 -12.56 -3.16 11.32
C ASN A 201 -13.79 -3.98 11.74
N ILE A 202 -13.95 -5.17 11.15
CA ILE A 202 -15.14 -6.00 11.36
C ILE A 202 -15.14 -6.63 12.77
N SER A 203 -13.98 -6.80 13.40
CA SER A 203 -13.87 -7.23 14.79
C SER A 203 -14.44 -6.21 15.78
N GLN A 204 -14.32 -4.91 15.47
CA GLN A 204 -14.77 -3.83 16.34
C GLN A 204 -16.06 -3.13 15.84
N GLY A 205 -16.52 -3.43 14.63
CA GLY A 205 -17.74 -2.88 14.04
C GLY A 205 -17.58 -1.45 13.49
N TYR A 206 -16.37 -1.01 13.16
CA TYR A 206 -16.14 0.27 12.50
C TYR A 206 -16.05 0.09 11.00
N ALA A 207 -16.57 1.04 10.22
CA ALA A 207 -16.39 1.10 8.78
C ALA A 207 -16.12 2.53 8.33
N TYR A 208 -15.04 2.73 7.58
CA TYR A 208 -14.63 4.01 7.01
C TYR A 208 -14.72 3.94 5.49
N THR A 209 -15.35 4.94 4.90
CA THR A 209 -15.52 5.11 3.46
C THR A 209 -14.81 6.39 3.02
N ILE A 210 -13.84 6.28 2.12
CA ILE A 210 -13.09 7.40 1.56
C ILE A 210 -13.44 7.48 0.08
N THR A 211 -14.10 8.57 -0.33
CA THR A 211 -14.38 8.86 -1.74
C THR A 211 -13.36 9.86 -2.24
N ILE A 212 -12.60 9.49 -3.26
CA ILE A 212 -11.43 10.24 -3.75
C ILE A 212 -11.62 10.60 -5.21
N ASN A 213 -11.28 11.83 -5.58
CA ASN A 213 -11.35 12.36 -6.94
C ASN A 213 -10.05 13.08 -7.30
N ASN A 214 -9.74 13.17 -8.59
CA ASN A 214 -8.52 13.81 -9.11
C ASN A 214 -7.22 13.15 -8.60
N GLY A 215 -7.24 11.83 -8.36
CA GLY A 215 -6.05 11.04 -8.08
C GLY A 215 -5.13 10.93 -9.29
N GLN A 216 -3.89 10.49 -9.06
CA GLN A 216 -2.97 10.12 -10.14
C GLN A 216 -3.59 8.98 -10.95
N ALA A 217 -3.46 9.03 -12.28
CA ALA A 217 -4.08 8.05 -13.15
C ALA A 217 -3.55 6.62 -12.90
N LEU A 218 -4.46 5.75 -12.46
CA LEU A 218 -4.28 4.30 -12.36
C LEU A 218 -4.33 3.67 -13.76
N GLY A 219 -3.45 2.72 -14.01
CA GLY A 219 -3.52 1.78 -15.12
C GLY A 219 -4.60 0.73 -14.91
N ARG A 220 -4.87 0.40 -13.64
CA ARG A 220 -5.81 -0.63 -13.17
C ARG A 220 -5.47 -2.00 -13.74
N ILE A 221 -4.19 -2.35 -13.67
CA ILE A 221 -3.63 -3.57 -14.23
C ILE A 221 -2.90 -4.43 -13.21
N ASP A 222 -2.59 -3.94 -12.01
CA ASP A 222 -2.09 -4.78 -10.92
C ASP A 222 -3.14 -4.86 -9.79
N ALA A 223 -3.33 -6.06 -9.23
CA ALA A 223 -4.12 -6.32 -8.03
C ALA A 223 -3.24 -6.99 -6.99
N ASP A 224 -3.07 -6.32 -5.86
CA ASP A 224 -2.03 -6.63 -4.89
C ASP A 224 -2.64 -6.89 -3.50
N TRP A 225 -2.25 -8.00 -2.87
CA TRP A 225 -2.56 -8.34 -1.47
C TRP A 225 -1.25 -8.62 -0.74
N VAL A 226 -0.79 -7.66 0.06
CA VAL A 226 0.62 -7.55 0.42
C VAL A 226 0.81 -7.30 1.91
N VAL A 227 1.79 -8.03 2.47
CA VAL A 227 2.55 -7.65 3.66
C VAL A 227 3.79 -6.88 3.21
N GLU A 228 3.93 -5.64 3.69
CA GLU A 228 4.98 -4.73 3.28
C GLU A 228 5.93 -4.37 4.44
N ARG A 229 7.20 -4.23 4.10
CA ARG A 229 8.20 -3.44 4.83
C ARG A 229 8.12 -1.98 4.32
N PRO A 230 7.39 -1.08 4.99
CA PRO A 230 7.07 0.22 4.43
C PRO A 230 8.27 1.18 4.43
N TYR A 231 8.17 2.24 3.64
CA TYR A 231 9.13 3.34 3.64
C TYR A 231 8.81 4.39 4.71
N TYR A 232 9.84 4.87 5.42
CA TYR A 232 9.79 6.09 6.23
C TYR A 232 10.91 7.03 5.81
N GLY A 233 10.56 8.24 5.40
CA GLY A 233 11.52 9.13 4.75
C GLY A 233 12.03 8.48 3.46
N SER A 234 13.34 8.50 3.23
CA SER A 234 13.96 7.99 1.98
C SER A 234 14.33 6.50 2.01
N GLY A 235 14.03 5.77 3.10
CA GLY A 235 14.48 4.40 3.27
C GLY A 235 13.37 3.47 3.78
N LEU A 236 13.57 2.17 3.54
CA LEU A 236 12.74 1.12 4.14
C LEU A 236 12.86 1.17 5.66
N SER A 237 11.78 0.90 6.36
CA SER A 237 11.75 0.73 7.82
C SER A 237 12.68 -0.39 8.28
N GLY A 238 12.91 -0.54 9.59
CA GLY A 238 13.23 -1.88 10.09
C GLY A 238 12.04 -2.82 9.83
N PHE A 239 12.28 -4.09 9.56
CA PHE A 239 11.18 -5.05 9.38
C PHE A 239 10.92 -5.79 10.69
N ALA A 240 9.74 -5.62 11.27
CA ALA A 240 9.41 -6.25 12.55
C ALA A 240 9.26 -7.77 12.39
N SER A 241 9.25 -8.50 13.50
CA SER A 241 8.71 -9.86 13.51
C SER A 241 7.19 -9.75 13.67
N PHE A 242 6.44 -10.59 12.98
CA PHE A 242 4.99 -10.52 12.95
C PHE A 242 4.41 -11.94 12.97
N THR A 243 3.17 -12.07 13.45
CA THR A 243 2.37 -13.29 13.26
C THR A 243 1.83 -13.34 11.85
N ASP A 244 1.50 -14.52 11.36
CA ASP A 244 0.96 -14.74 10.02
C ASP A 244 -0.18 -13.76 9.68
N VAL A 245 -0.11 -13.19 8.48
CA VAL A 245 -1.20 -12.39 7.91
C VAL A 245 -1.90 -13.23 6.86
N TRP A 246 -3.20 -13.36 7.01
CA TRP A 246 -4.07 -14.09 6.10
C TRP A 246 -4.88 -13.10 5.27
N PHE A 247 -4.86 -13.23 3.96
CA PHE A 247 -5.80 -12.59 3.05
C PHE A 247 -6.84 -13.63 2.61
N GLN A 248 -8.09 -13.43 2.99
CA GLN A 248 -9.22 -14.33 2.68
C GLN A 248 -10.20 -13.64 1.73
N ASP A 249 -10.89 -14.46 0.93
CA ASP A 249 -11.79 -14.01 -0.14
C ASP A 249 -11.13 -12.91 -1.00
N ALA A 250 -9.85 -13.09 -1.30
CA ALA A 250 -9.04 -12.10 -1.99
C ALA A 250 -9.28 -12.17 -3.51
N TYR A 251 -10.04 -11.20 -4.04
CA TYR A 251 -10.36 -11.13 -5.46
C TYR A 251 -10.36 -9.70 -6.00
N ALA A 252 -10.18 -9.58 -7.32
CA ALA A 252 -10.40 -8.35 -8.06
C ALA A 252 -11.36 -8.60 -9.23
N THR A 253 -12.34 -7.71 -9.39
CA THR A 253 -13.22 -7.73 -10.56
C THR A 253 -12.62 -6.87 -11.65
N ARG A 254 -12.66 -7.36 -12.89
CA ARG A 254 -12.26 -6.61 -14.08
C ARG A 254 -13.49 -6.15 -14.84
N VAL A 255 -13.30 -5.45 -15.96
CA VAL A 255 -14.39 -5.14 -16.91
C VAL A 255 -15.15 -6.42 -17.31
N SER A 256 -14.42 -7.53 -17.48
CA SER A 256 -14.96 -8.85 -17.71
C SER A 256 -14.27 -9.89 -16.81
N GLY A 257 -15.08 -10.60 -16.02
CA GLY A 257 -14.64 -11.64 -15.09
C GLY A 257 -13.83 -11.13 -13.90
N SER A 258 -13.35 -12.06 -13.08
CA SER A 258 -12.55 -11.78 -11.90
C SER A 258 -11.20 -12.48 -11.97
N LEU A 259 -10.24 -11.99 -11.21
CA LEU A 259 -9.01 -12.68 -10.86
C LEU A 259 -8.88 -12.70 -9.34
N GLY A 260 -7.98 -13.51 -8.82
CA GLY A 260 -7.70 -13.58 -7.38
C GLY A 260 -6.25 -13.96 -7.16
N ILE A 261 -5.96 -14.56 -6.03
CA ILE A 261 -4.62 -15.06 -5.70
C ILE A 261 -4.19 -16.26 -6.56
N LEU A 262 -5.14 -17.00 -7.14
CA LEU A 262 -4.86 -18.12 -8.03
C LEU A 262 -4.17 -17.64 -9.30
N GLY A 263 -2.98 -18.20 -9.59
CA GLY A 263 -2.15 -17.82 -10.73
C GLY A 263 -1.42 -16.49 -10.56
N SER A 264 -1.47 -15.86 -9.38
CA SER A 264 -0.73 -14.63 -9.07
C SER A 264 0.76 -14.93 -8.91
N THR A 265 1.61 -13.91 -9.05
CA THR A 265 2.99 -13.99 -8.56
C THR A 265 2.99 -13.88 -7.04
N GLN A 266 3.72 -14.75 -6.36
CA GLN A 266 3.90 -14.77 -4.91
C GLN A 266 5.24 -14.11 -4.57
N LEU A 267 5.19 -12.84 -4.17
CA LEU A 267 6.36 -12.07 -3.77
C LEU A 267 6.90 -12.53 -2.42
N GLN A 268 8.22 -12.62 -2.31
CA GLN A 268 8.94 -13.11 -1.14
C GLN A 268 9.98 -12.08 -0.69
N MET A 269 10.12 -11.84 0.60
CA MET A 269 11.23 -11.06 1.15
C MET A 269 12.32 -12.00 1.67
N ALA A 270 13.36 -12.18 0.86
CA ALA A 270 14.41 -13.18 1.07
C ALA A 270 15.65 -12.67 1.81
N PRO A 271 16.41 -13.57 2.48
CA PRO A 271 15.96 -14.87 3.00
C PRO A 271 15.25 -14.68 4.36
N SER A 272 14.17 -15.44 4.59
CA SER A 272 13.46 -15.60 5.88
C SER A 272 12.88 -14.35 6.57
N LEU A 273 12.66 -13.25 5.84
CA LEU A 273 11.93 -12.11 6.40
C LEU A 273 10.42 -12.30 6.29
N CYS A 274 9.96 -12.61 5.07
CA CYS A 274 8.57 -12.94 4.81
C CYS A 274 8.46 -13.90 3.63
N ALA A 275 7.70 -14.98 3.79
CA ALA A 275 7.34 -15.89 2.71
C ALA A 275 5.85 -15.88 2.45
N SER A 276 5.44 -15.72 1.18
CA SER A 276 4.03 -15.80 0.78
C SER A 276 3.71 -17.12 0.08
N SER A 277 2.54 -17.67 0.35
CA SER A 277 2.00 -18.77 -0.45
C SER A 277 0.50 -18.67 -0.56
N GLU A 278 0.00 -19.37 -1.57
CA GLU A 278 -1.42 -19.70 -1.67
C GLU A 278 -1.73 -20.86 -0.73
N TYR A 279 -2.90 -20.81 -0.12
CA TYR A 279 -3.51 -21.92 0.58
C TYR A 279 -4.90 -22.23 0.07
N ASP A 280 -5.07 -23.50 -0.25
CA ASP A 280 -6.31 -24.03 -0.77
C ASP A 280 -6.92 -25.01 0.26
N ASN A 281 -7.99 -24.57 0.92
CA ASN A 281 -8.98 -25.45 1.54
C ASN A 281 -10.35 -25.38 0.82
N ALA A 282 -10.33 -25.09 -0.49
CA ALA A 282 -11.44 -24.77 -1.38
C ALA A 282 -11.95 -23.31 -1.37
N ASN A 283 -11.33 -22.39 -0.61
CA ASN A 283 -11.66 -20.95 -0.61
C ASN A 283 -10.41 -20.03 -0.51
N GLN A 284 -9.81 -19.67 -1.65
CA GLN A 284 -8.99 -18.45 -1.90
C GLN A 284 -8.30 -17.78 -0.69
N VAL A 285 -7.25 -18.39 -0.13
CA VAL A 285 -6.42 -17.79 0.94
C VAL A 285 -4.97 -17.55 0.48
N SER A 286 -4.41 -16.37 0.75
CA SER A 286 -2.94 -16.15 0.72
C SER A 286 -2.45 -15.85 2.14
N TRP A 287 -1.30 -16.40 2.51
CA TRP A 287 -0.66 -16.11 3.80
C TRP A 287 0.76 -15.58 3.62
N SER A 288 1.24 -14.92 4.66
CA SER A 288 2.62 -14.44 4.77
C SER A 288 3.19 -14.80 6.14
N LEU A 289 4.28 -15.58 6.14
CA LEU A 289 5.05 -16.06 7.30
C LEU A 289 6.34 -15.24 7.49
#